data_AF-A0A819CKP8-F1
#
_entry.id   AF-A0A819CKP8-F1
#
_cell.length_a   1.000
_cell.length_b   1.000
_cell.length_c   1.000
_cell.angle_alpha   90.00
_cell.angle_beta   90.00
_cell.angle_gamma   90.00
#
_symmetry.space_group_name_H-M   'P 1'
#
loop_
_entity.id
_entity.type
_entity.pdbx_description
1 polymer ?
#
loop_
_entity_poly.entity_id
_entity_poly.type
_entity_poly.pdbx_seq_one_letter_code
_entity_poly.pdbx_strand_id
1 'polypeptide(L)'
;KQNAFDENQIFELLTTTFLECNEYNRSMLIFDIDSLIMLNKSDSEMSTSKSISNIRVYQFIREKCKTSIVEETEPNEKGIVTKIEKWIVMIVKDPWLKNTLVDDIEFRKSSAQVLIDDTDEKKRIDGETSRKCPKCLRNYTPKEARDGSCYYHPGFVVDIDHPNEQLTSEKAQAILQCALLQKLSEQEMPKLLWACCLRRYGESIQPCETGKCGLPKELEDKVQMNNDDYINLVQEHFKKNATAKKNLDEFLRKYRQTATKKGPTGTSVQSSTERK
;
A
#
# COMPACT_ATOMS: atom_id res chain seq x y z
N LYS A 1 19.26 -29.87 12.63
CA LYS A 1 18.98 -31.23 12.13
C LYS A 1 18.15 -31.95 13.18
N GLN A 2 16.87 -31.63 13.27
CA GLN A 2 15.93 -32.32 14.16
C GLN A 2 15.49 -33.60 13.47
N ASN A 3 15.42 -34.68 14.26
CA ASN A 3 15.09 -36.04 13.85
C ASN A 3 13.94 -36.06 12.84
N ALA A 4 14.24 -36.43 11.60
CA ALA A 4 13.22 -36.94 10.70
C ALA A 4 12.69 -38.23 11.35
N PHE A 5 11.57 -38.13 12.07
CA PHE A 5 10.74 -39.30 12.27
C PHE A 5 10.49 -39.88 10.87
N ASP A 6 10.77 -41.17 10.69
CA ASP A 6 10.60 -41.84 9.41
C ASP A 6 9.13 -41.67 8.99
N GLU A 7 8.91 -41.07 7.82
CA GLU A 7 7.58 -40.85 7.24
C GLU A 7 6.75 -42.13 7.28
N ASN A 8 7.39 -43.28 7.09
CA ASN A 8 6.74 -44.59 7.17
C ASN A 8 6.23 -44.91 8.58
N GLN A 9 6.99 -44.60 9.63
CA GLN A 9 6.55 -44.81 11.01
C GLN A 9 5.36 -43.91 11.38
N ILE A 10 5.37 -42.64 10.93
CA ILE A 10 4.24 -41.73 11.13
C ILE A 10 3.01 -42.28 10.40
N PHE A 11 3.18 -42.73 9.16
CA PHE A 11 2.09 -43.25 8.35
C PHE A 11 1.48 -44.55 8.93
N GLU A 12 2.32 -45.48 9.38
CA GLU A 12 1.89 -46.72 10.04
C GLU A 12 1.15 -46.44 11.35
N LEU A 13 1.67 -45.51 12.16
CA LEU A 13 1.01 -45.08 13.39
C LEU A 13 -0.36 -44.47 13.09
N LEU A 14 -0.44 -43.53 12.15
CA LEU A 14 -1.70 -42.92 11.74
C LEU A 14 -2.70 -43.97 11.24
N THR A 15 -2.25 -44.90 10.40
CA THR A 15 -3.10 -45.97 9.87
C THR A 15 -3.66 -46.85 10.99
N THR A 16 -2.80 -47.27 11.93
CA THR A 16 -3.19 -48.11 13.06
C THR A 16 -4.17 -47.39 13.99
N THR A 17 -3.89 -46.14 14.34
CA THR A 17 -4.78 -45.32 15.19
C THR A 17 -6.14 -45.07 14.53
N PHE A 18 -6.17 -44.89 13.20
CA PHE A 18 -7.44 -44.78 12.47
C PHE A 18 -8.24 -46.08 12.46
N LEU A 19 -7.57 -47.23 12.30
CA LEU A 19 -8.23 -48.54 12.38
C LEU A 19 -8.81 -48.78 13.76
N GLU A 20 -8.03 -48.50 14.82
CA GLU A 20 -8.50 -48.59 16.20
C GLU A 20 -9.71 -47.68 16.45
N CYS A 21 -9.65 -46.41 16.01
CA CYS A 21 -10.78 -45.48 16.16
C CYS A 21 -12.04 -45.90 15.39
N ASN A 22 -11.89 -46.72 14.35
CA ASN A 22 -13.03 -47.22 13.58
C ASN A 22 -13.81 -48.32 14.30
N GLU A 23 -13.22 -48.98 15.29
CA GLU A 23 -13.87 -50.02 16.11
C GLU A 23 -14.89 -49.43 17.10
N TYR A 24 -14.78 -48.14 17.41
CA TYR A 24 -15.67 -47.46 18.34
C TYR A 24 -16.81 -46.74 17.59
N ASN A 25 -18.03 -46.89 18.11
CA ASN A 25 -19.20 -46.15 17.61
C ASN A 25 -19.06 -44.64 17.77
N ARG A 26 -18.29 -44.19 18.77
CA ARG A 26 -17.98 -42.78 18.99
C ARG A 26 -16.48 -42.62 19.18
N SER A 27 -15.83 -41.94 18.26
CA SER A 27 -14.40 -41.68 18.32
C SER A 27 -14.07 -40.29 17.81
N MET A 28 -12.94 -39.77 18.28
CA MET A 28 -12.43 -38.46 17.88
C MET A 28 -10.92 -38.56 17.69
N LEU A 29 -10.44 -38.11 16.54
CA LEU A 29 -9.03 -37.99 16.22
C LEU A 29 -8.66 -36.50 16.18
N ILE A 30 -7.57 -36.15 16.86
CA ILE A 30 -7.06 -34.77 16.90
C ILE A 30 -5.66 -34.76 16.30
N PHE A 31 -5.46 -33.95 15.26
CA PHE A 31 -4.19 -33.82 14.55
C PHE A 31 -3.62 -32.41 14.66
N ASP A 32 -2.38 -32.28 15.11
CA ASP A 32 -1.55 -31.10 14.86
C ASP A 32 -0.92 -31.26 13.47
N ILE A 33 -1.51 -30.60 12.48
CA ILE A 33 -1.18 -30.81 11.07
C ILE A 33 0.18 -30.21 10.72
N ASP A 34 0.53 -29.06 11.29
CA ASP A 34 1.83 -28.43 11.02
C ASP A 34 2.98 -29.34 11.44
N SER A 35 2.81 -30.07 12.55
CA SER A 35 3.80 -31.01 13.07
C SER A 35 3.92 -32.30 12.25
N LEU A 36 2.83 -32.76 11.63
CA LEU A 36 2.80 -34.01 10.87
C LEU A 36 3.28 -33.86 9.43
N ILE A 37 2.88 -32.76 8.78
CA ILE A 37 3.03 -32.62 7.33
C ILE A 37 4.35 -31.94 6.96
N MET A 38 4.86 -31.08 7.85
CA MET A 38 6.04 -30.21 7.67
C MET A 38 5.97 -29.36 6.38
N LEU A 39 6.16 -28.06 6.50
CA LEU A 39 6.19 -27.16 5.34
C LEU A 39 7.63 -26.82 4.96
N ASN A 40 7.99 -27.09 3.72
CA ASN A 40 9.20 -26.54 3.11
C ASN A 40 8.89 -25.10 2.67
N LYS A 41 9.63 -24.14 3.25
CA LYS A 41 9.57 -22.74 2.85
C LYS A 41 10.84 -22.44 2.07
N SER A 42 10.68 -22.05 0.81
CA SER A 42 11.78 -21.53 0.00
C SER A 42 11.60 -20.02 -0.12
N ASP A 43 12.43 -19.28 0.60
CA ASP A 43 12.47 -17.83 0.52
C ASP A 43 13.43 -17.43 -0.60
N SER A 44 12.88 -17.04 -1.75
CA SER A 44 13.63 -16.35 -2.79
C SER A 44 13.34 -14.84 -2.70
N GLU A 45 14.31 -14.00 -3.08
CA GLU A 45 14.15 -12.54 -3.08
C GLU A 45 12.95 -12.05 -3.90
N MET A 46 12.47 -12.87 -4.86
CA MET A 46 11.36 -12.55 -5.76
C MET A 46 10.03 -13.19 -5.34
N SER A 47 10.03 -14.26 -4.54
CA SER A 47 8.80 -14.95 -4.09
C SER A 47 9.04 -15.93 -2.94
N THR A 48 8.08 -16.04 -2.04
CA THR A 48 8.01 -17.11 -1.04
C THR A 48 7.13 -18.24 -1.58
N SER A 49 7.72 -19.37 -1.96
CA SER A 49 6.96 -20.59 -2.26
C SER A 49 6.95 -21.53 -1.06
N LYS A 50 5.78 -22.12 -0.80
CA LYS A 50 5.57 -23.15 0.23
C LYS A 50 5.20 -24.46 -0.43
N SER A 51 5.76 -25.56 0.05
CA SER A 51 5.39 -26.90 -0.37
C SER A 51 5.26 -27.85 0.83
N ILE A 52 4.42 -28.87 0.66
CA ILE A 52 4.19 -29.92 1.65
C ILE A 52 5.34 -30.93 1.55
N SER A 53 6.03 -31.18 2.66
CA SER A 53 7.15 -32.13 2.71
C SER A 53 6.67 -33.57 2.76
N ASN A 54 5.73 -33.87 3.65
CA ASN A 54 5.20 -35.21 3.85
C ASN A 54 3.86 -35.39 3.13
N ILE A 55 3.93 -35.56 1.80
CA ILE A 55 2.76 -35.60 0.93
C ILE A 55 1.88 -36.83 1.17
N ARG A 56 2.46 -37.97 1.58
CA ARG A 56 1.68 -39.21 1.81
C ARG A 56 0.80 -39.07 3.06
N VAL A 57 1.35 -38.51 4.14
CA VAL A 57 0.57 -38.20 5.36
C VAL A 57 -0.51 -37.17 5.06
N TYR A 58 -0.18 -36.13 4.27
CA TYR A 58 -1.17 -35.14 3.84
C TYR A 58 -2.34 -35.76 3.08
N GLN A 59 -2.05 -36.57 2.06
CA GLN A 59 -3.09 -37.24 1.26
C GLN A 59 -3.94 -38.17 2.12
N PHE A 60 -3.32 -38.93 3.02
CA PHE A 60 -4.05 -39.81 3.92
C PHE A 60 -5.03 -39.05 4.82
N ILE A 61 -4.58 -37.98 5.48
CA ILE A 61 -5.44 -37.16 6.34
C ILE A 61 -6.57 -36.53 5.51
N ARG A 62 -6.25 -35.97 4.33
CA ARG A 62 -7.23 -35.38 3.41
C ARG A 62 -8.33 -36.38 3.04
N GLU A 63 -7.97 -37.58 2.59
CA GLU A 63 -8.93 -38.61 2.22
C GLU A 63 -9.80 -39.03 3.41
N LYS A 64 -9.20 -39.20 4.60
CA LYS A 64 -9.95 -39.57 5.80
C LYS A 64 -10.94 -38.49 6.23
N CYS A 65 -10.55 -37.21 6.15
CA CYS A 65 -11.45 -36.08 6.40
C CYS A 65 -12.63 -36.02 5.43
N LYS A 66 -12.43 -36.35 4.15
CA LYS A 66 -13.54 -36.43 3.19
C LYS A 66 -14.53 -37.55 3.52
N THR A 67 -14.04 -38.65 4.06
CA THR A 67 -14.87 -39.82 4.40
C THR A 67 -15.43 -39.81 5.82
N SER A 68 -15.13 -38.78 6.64
CA SER A 68 -15.70 -38.72 8.00
C SER A 68 -17.17 -38.31 7.93
N ILE A 69 -18.06 -39.29 8.09
CA ILE A 69 -19.51 -39.13 8.03
C ILE A 69 -20.09 -39.38 9.42
N VAL A 70 -21.12 -38.61 9.78
CA VAL A 70 -22.03 -38.97 10.88
C VAL A 70 -23.09 -39.89 10.30
N GLU A 71 -22.91 -41.20 10.45
CA GLU A 71 -23.86 -42.20 9.97
C GLU A 71 -24.86 -42.55 11.07
N GLU A 72 -26.15 -42.37 10.79
CA GLU A 72 -27.21 -43.03 11.55
C GLU A 72 -27.29 -44.48 11.04
N THR A 73 -26.93 -45.45 11.88
CA THR A 73 -27.08 -46.86 11.49
C THR A 73 -28.52 -47.30 11.63
N GLU A 74 -28.93 -48.24 10.77
CA GLU A 74 -30.28 -48.82 10.80
C GLU A 74 -30.65 -49.33 12.20
N PRO A 75 -31.92 -49.24 12.60
CA PRO A 75 -32.36 -49.74 13.90
C PRO A 75 -32.03 -51.24 14.02
N ASN A 76 -31.31 -51.61 15.08
CA ASN A 76 -31.07 -53.03 15.40
C ASN A 76 -32.40 -53.78 15.59
N GLU A 77 -32.39 -55.12 15.64
CA GLU A 77 -33.58 -55.99 15.87
C GLU A 77 -34.44 -55.60 17.09
N LYS A 78 -33.88 -54.79 18.01
CA LYS A 78 -34.54 -54.23 19.19
C LYS A 78 -35.10 -52.80 19.00
N GLY A 79 -35.07 -52.25 17.79
CA GLY A 79 -35.49 -50.88 17.48
C GLY A 79 -34.56 -49.78 18.01
N ILE A 80 -33.38 -50.13 18.52
CA ILE A 80 -32.41 -49.15 19.05
C ILE A 80 -31.56 -48.67 17.88
N VAL A 81 -31.72 -47.39 17.52
CA VAL A 81 -30.84 -46.68 16.59
C VAL A 81 -29.54 -46.35 17.32
N THR A 82 -28.45 -46.99 16.95
CA THR A 82 -27.11 -46.57 17.37
C THR A 82 -26.61 -45.48 16.44
N LYS A 83 -26.24 -44.33 16.97
CA LYS A 83 -25.62 -43.27 16.16
C LYS A 83 -24.10 -43.49 16.15
N ILE A 84 -23.52 -43.62 14.96
CA ILE A 84 -22.07 -43.67 14.78
C ILE A 84 -21.57 -42.24 14.58
N GLU A 85 -20.68 -41.78 15.46
CA GLU A 85 -20.12 -40.43 15.45
C GLU A 85 -18.60 -40.49 15.40
N LYS A 86 -18.02 -40.21 14.23
CA LYS A 86 -16.56 -40.19 14.04
C LYS A 86 -16.12 -38.76 13.73
N TRP A 87 -15.33 -38.19 14.63
CA TRP A 87 -14.87 -36.81 14.54
C TRP A 87 -13.39 -36.75 14.17
N ILE A 88 -13.04 -35.86 13.25
CA ILE A 88 -11.66 -35.50 12.97
C ILE A 88 -11.50 -34.01 13.24
N VAL A 89 -10.59 -33.67 14.15
CA VAL A 89 -10.25 -32.31 14.54
C VAL A 89 -8.85 -32.01 14.05
N MET A 90 -8.70 -30.97 13.25
CA MET A 90 -7.42 -30.53 12.73
C MET A 90 -7.02 -29.20 13.36
N ILE A 91 -5.81 -29.13 13.89
CA ILE A 91 -5.18 -27.92 14.38
C ILE A 91 -4.16 -27.50 13.34
N VAL A 92 -4.39 -26.35 12.71
CA VAL A 92 -3.54 -25.78 11.65
C VAL A 92 -3.21 -24.32 11.98
N LYS A 93 -1.94 -24.04 12.22
CA LYS A 93 -1.37 -22.73 12.54
C LYS A 93 -0.92 -21.99 11.29
N ASP A 94 -0.34 -22.67 10.29
CA ASP A 94 0.09 -21.99 9.06
C ASP A 94 -1.13 -21.62 8.18
N PRO A 95 -1.35 -20.32 7.87
CA PRO A 95 -2.53 -19.89 7.12
C PRO A 95 -2.63 -20.46 5.71
N TRP A 96 -1.49 -20.69 5.05
CA TRP A 96 -1.48 -21.25 3.70
C TRP A 96 -1.95 -22.70 3.74
N LEU A 97 -1.40 -23.51 4.67
CA LEU A 97 -1.79 -24.90 4.83
C LEU A 97 -3.26 -25.02 5.27
N LYS A 98 -3.74 -24.14 6.15
CA LYS A 98 -5.15 -24.07 6.56
C LYS A 98 -6.05 -23.88 5.35
N ASN A 99 -5.75 -22.90 4.49
CA ASN A 99 -6.57 -22.61 3.32
C ASN A 99 -6.53 -23.76 2.31
N THR A 100 -5.34 -24.27 2.00
CA THR A 100 -5.17 -25.43 1.10
C THR A 100 -5.98 -26.63 1.59
N LEU A 101 -5.92 -26.96 2.90
CA LEU A 101 -6.69 -28.05 3.47
C LEU A 101 -8.19 -27.80 3.38
N VAL A 102 -8.66 -26.62 3.78
CA VAL A 102 -10.08 -26.25 3.74
C VAL A 102 -10.65 -26.43 2.32
N ASP A 103 -9.90 -25.98 1.31
CA ASP A 103 -10.30 -26.14 -0.09
C ASP A 103 -10.25 -27.63 -0.51
N ASP A 104 -9.17 -28.33 -0.15
CA ASP A 104 -8.95 -29.73 -0.53
C ASP A 104 -9.96 -30.70 0.06
N ILE A 105 -10.44 -30.46 1.29
CA ILE A 105 -11.49 -31.25 1.95
C ILE A 105 -12.90 -30.68 1.74
N GLU A 106 -13.03 -29.64 0.91
CA GLU A 106 -14.30 -28.97 0.62
C GLU A 106 -15.04 -28.53 1.89
N PHE A 107 -14.27 -28.07 2.89
CA PHE A 107 -14.83 -27.71 4.18
C PHE A 107 -15.74 -26.49 4.06
N ARG A 108 -16.99 -26.66 4.48
CA ARG A 108 -17.98 -25.58 4.44
C ARG A 108 -17.64 -24.52 5.49
N LYS A 109 -17.08 -23.41 5.03
CA LYS A 109 -16.82 -22.22 5.87
C LYS A 109 -18.14 -21.67 6.43
N SER A 110 -18.10 -21.20 7.68
CA SER A 110 -19.22 -20.45 8.27
C SER A 110 -19.30 -19.05 7.66
N SER A 111 -20.48 -18.42 7.67
CA SER A 111 -20.66 -17.05 7.18
C SER A 111 -19.75 -16.05 7.90
N ALA A 112 -19.48 -16.26 9.20
CA ALA A 112 -18.55 -15.43 9.96
C ALA A 112 -17.11 -15.56 9.46
N GLN A 113 -16.67 -16.79 9.13
CA GLN A 113 -15.32 -17.02 8.59
C GLN A 113 -15.15 -16.38 7.21
N VAL A 114 -16.15 -16.49 6.34
CA VAL A 114 -16.14 -15.86 5.01
C VAL A 114 -15.96 -14.34 5.14
N LEU A 115 -16.69 -13.71 6.07
CA LEU A 115 -16.58 -12.26 6.30
C LEU A 115 -15.17 -11.85 6.79
N ILE A 116 -14.56 -12.65 7.66
CA ILE A 116 -13.19 -12.40 8.15
C ILE A 116 -12.19 -12.52 7.00
N ASP A 117 -12.25 -13.61 6.24
CA ASP A 117 -11.37 -13.87 5.10
C ASP A 117 -11.46 -12.72 4.07
N ASP A 118 -12.68 -12.28 3.73
CA ASP A 118 -12.93 -11.15 2.83
C ASP A 118 -12.34 -9.83 3.36
N THR A 119 -12.43 -9.60 4.66
CA THR A 119 -11.94 -8.36 5.30
C THR A 119 -10.41 -8.33 5.31
N ASP A 120 -9.77 -9.46 5.61
CA ASP A 120 -8.31 -9.54 5.65
C ASP A 120 -7.70 -9.51 4.24
N GLU A 121 -8.36 -10.12 3.25
CA GLU A 121 -7.94 -10.00 1.85
C GLU A 121 -8.07 -8.55 1.35
N LYS A 122 -9.17 -7.85 1.69
CA LYS A 122 -9.31 -6.42 1.40
C LYS A 122 -8.19 -5.59 2.02
N LYS A 123 -7.84 -5.81 3.29
CA LYS A 123 -6.72 -5.11 3.95
C LYS A 123 -5.38 -5.38 3.24
N ARG A 124 -5.17 -6.62 2.78
CA ARG A 124 -3.95 -7.02 2.06
C ARG A 124 -3.86 -6.29 0.73
N ILE A 125 -4.93 -6.33 -0.06
CA ILE A 125 -5.04 -5.63 -1.35
C ILE A 125 -4.86 -4.12 -1.13
N ASP A 126 -5.55 -3.52 -0.15
CA ASP A 126 -5.46 -2.09 0.14
C ASP A 126 -4.04 -1.67 0.53
N GLY A 127 -3.31 -2.53 1.25
CA GLY A 127 -1.92 -2.31 1.63
C GLY A 127 -0.90 -2.49 0.50
N GLU A 128 -1.28 -3.19 -0.57
CA GLU A 128 -0.44 -3.48 -1.75
C GLU A 128 -0.78 -2.58 -2.95
N THR A 129 -1.97 -1.98 -2.95
CA THR A 129 -2.41 -1.13 -4.05
C THR A 129 -1.59 0.16 -4.08
N SER A 130 -0.95 0.41 -5.22
CA SER A 130 -0.21 1.65 -5.49
C SER A 130 -1.17 2.84 -5.57
N ARG A 131 -0.87 3.91 -4.82
CA ARG A 131 -1.64 5.15 -4.76
C ARG A 131 -0.77 6.33 -5.16
N LYS A 132 -1.34 7.35 -5.79
CA LYS A 132 -0.61 8.59 -6.09
C LYS A 132 -0.68 9.53 -4.88
N CYS A 133 0.47 9.92 -4.33
CA CYS A 133 0.54 10.84 -3.20
C CYS A 133 0.10 12.25 -3.63
N PRO A 134 -0.88 12.88 -2.99
CA PRO A 134 -1.35 14.21 -3.39
C PRO A 134 -0.36 15.35 -3.07
N LYS A 135 0.65 15.09 -2.21
CA LYS A 135 1.67 16.08 -1.83
C LYS A 135 2.86 16.12 -2.80
N CYS A 136 3.42 14.95 -3.11
CA CYS A 136 4.62 14.83 -3.97
C CYS A 136 4.33 14.28 -5.37
N LEU A 137 3.08 13.90 -5.64
CA LEU A 137 2.59 13.32 -6.90
C LEU A 137 3.26 12.01 -7.32
N ARG A 138 4.10 11.41 -6.46
CA ARG A 138 4.71 10.10 -6.66
C ARG A 138 3.76 8.98 -6.25
N ASN A 139 3.87 7.84 -6.91
CA ASN A 139 3.19 6.63 -6.50
C ASN A 139 3.83 6.07 -5.22
N TYR A 140 3.01 5.51 -4.34
CA TYR A 140 3.44 4.87 -3.10
C TYR A 140 2.45 3.76 -2.71
N THR A 141 2.94 2.73 -2.05
CA THR A 141 2.07 1.78 -1.34
C THR A 141 1.92 2.21 0.13
N PRO A 142 0.79 1.94 0.79
CA PRO A 142 0.64 2.26 2.22
C PRO A 142 1.74 1.66 3.11
N LYS A 143 2.31 0.52 2.73
CA LYS A 143 3.47 -0.11 3.42
C LYS A 143 4.75 0.73 3.34
N GLU A 144 4.92 1.52 2.29
CA GLU A 144 6.07 2.43 2.07
C GLU A 144 5.86 3.83 2.66
N ALA A 145 4.63 4.15 3.11
CA ALA A 145 4.30 5.44 3.71
C ALA A 145 4.88 5.56 5.12
N ARG A 146 6.16 5.89 5.22
CA ARG A 146 6.88 6.16 6.47
C ARG A 146 7.16 7.66 6.61
N ASP A 147 7.38 8.13 7.83
CA ASP A 147 7.82 9.51 8.04
C ASP A 147 9.15 9.74 7.32
N GLY A 148 9.25 10.85 6.59
CA GLY A 148 10.40 11.19 5.75
C GLY A 148 10.42 10.55 4.37
N SER A 149 9.44 9.72 3.98
CA SER A 149 9.39 9.13 2.62
C SER A 149 8.82 10.07 1.55
N CYS A 150 8.07 11.10 1.96
CA CYS A 150 7.47 12.10 1.09
C CYS A 150 8.25 13.41 1.16
N TYR A 151 8.75 13.87 0.02
CA TYR A 151 9.44 15.15 -0.12
C TYR A 151 8.55 16.09 -0.94
N TYR A 152 8.13 17.22 -0.38
CA TYR A 152 7.15 18.11 -1.03
C TYR A 152 7.35 19.59 -0.66
N HIS A 153 6.62 20.46 -1.36
CA HIS A 153 6.52 21.88 -1.06
C HIS A 153 5.13 22.17 -0.49
N PRO A 154 5.00 22.58 0.79
CA PRO A 154 3.72 22.86 1.45
C PRO A 154 3.16 24.22 1.03
N GLY A 155 3.13 24.52 -0.27
CA GLY A 155 2.75 25.85 -0.76
C GLY A 155 2.25 25.80 -2.19
N PHE A 156 1.93 26.97 -2.71
CA PHE A 156 1.50 27.17 -4.09
C PHE A 156 2.62 27.82 -4.91
N VAL A 157 2.48 27.73 -6.23
CA VAL A 157 3.40 28.40 -7.16
C VAL A 157 2.83 29.76 -7.51
N VAL A 158 3.69 30.76 -7.67
CA VAL A 158 3.32 32.08 -8.17
C VAL A 158 4.25 32.51 -9.28
N ASP A 159 3.74 33.30 -10.21
CA ASP A 159 4.57 34.07 -11.13
C ASP A 159 4.93 35.40 -10.47
N ILE A 160 6.22 35.75 -10.41
CA ILE A 160 6.66 37.05 -9.85
C ILE A 160 6.07 38.21 -10.64
N ASP A 161 5.88 38.04 -11.96
CA ASP A 161 5.33 39.09 -12.81
C ASP A 161 3.80 39.22 -12.63
N HIS A 162 3.13 38.16 -12.12
CA HIS A 162 1.70 38.13 -11.80
C HIS A 162 1.44 37.57 -10.38
N PRO A 163 1.91 38.24 -9.31
CA PRO A 163 2.02 37.64 -7.97
C PRO A 163 0.68 37.41 -7.26
N ASN A 164 -0.41 37.95 -7.81
CA ASN A 164 -1.76 37.76 -7.27
C ASN A 164 -2.38 36.42 -7.69
N GLU A 165 -1.83 35.75 -8.71
CA GLU A 165 -2.33 34.47 -9.18
C GLU A 165 -1.62 33.32 -8.46
N GLN A 166 -2.40 32.51 -7.74
CA GLN A 166 -1.92 31.27 -7.12
C GLN A 166 -2.09 30.11 -8.09
N LEU A 167 -0.98 29.61 -8.61
CA LEU A 167 -0.95 28.55 -9.59
C LEU A 167 -0.95 27.17 -8.91
N THR A 168 -1.70 26.23 -9.49
CA THR A 168 -1.52 24.81 -9.19
C THR A 168 -0.22 24.31 -9.82
N SER A 169 0.32 23.20 -9.33
CA SER A 169 1.52 22.58 -9.90
C SER A 169 1.34 22.29 -11.40
N GLU A 170 0.15 21.86 -11.82
CA GLU A 170 -0.15 21.56 -13.22
C GLU A 170 -0.18 22.83 -14.08
N LYS A 171 -0.81 23.91 -13.60
CA LYS A 171 -0.82 25.21 -14.30
C LYS A 171 0.60 25.77 -14.43
N ALA A 172 1.39 25.72 -13.36
CA ALA A 172 2.79 26.16 -13.37
C ALA A 172 3.63 25.33 -14.36
N GLN A 173 3.45 24.00 -14.38
CA GLN A 173 4.11 23.12 -15.34
C GLN A 173 3.71 23.46 -16.78
N ALA A 174 2.43 23.71 -17.05
CA ALA A 174 1.95 24.10 -18.37
C ALA A 174 2.56 25.42 -18.84
N ILE A 175 2.59 26.45 -17.98
CA ILE A 175 3.22 27.75 -18.28
C ILE A 175 4.70 27.57 -18.62
N LEU A 176 5.45 26.82 -17.78
CA LEU A 176 6.87 26.57 -18.01
C LEU A 176 7.10 25.81 -19.33
N GLN A 177 6.29 24.78 -19.61
CA GLN A 177 6.40 23.99 -20.83
C GLN A 177 6.08 24.82 -22.09
N CYS A 178 5.06 25.68 -22.04
CA CYS A 178 4.75 26.60 -23.13
C CYS A 178 5.92 27.56 -23.42
N ALA A 179 6.53 28.14 -22.38
CA ALA A 179 7.70 29.02 -22.53
C ALA A 179 8.90 28.29 -23.16
N LEU A 180 9.17 27.05 -22.72
CA LEU A 180 10.24 26.22 -23.28
C LEU A 180 9.99 25.87 -24.75
N LEU A 181 8.74 25.53 -25.12
CA LEU A 181 8.36 25.24 -26.51
C LEU A 181 8.48 26.46 -27.42
N GLN A 182 8.21 27.65 -26.90
CA GLN A 182 8.37 28.92 -27.61
C GLN A 182 9.82 29.38 -27.72
N LYS A 183 10.78 28.68 -27.08
CA LYS A 183 12.20 29.04 -27.03
C LYS A 183 12.43 30.48 -26.57
N LEU A 184 11.64 30.92 -25.59
CA LEU A 184 11.79 32.25 -25.00
C LEU A 184 13.21 32.43 -24.45
N SER A 185 13.73 33.65 -24.55
CA SER A 185 15.03 33.98 -23.95
C SER A 185 14.96 33.86 -22.41
N GLU A 186 16.11 33.73 -21.73
CA GLU A 186 16.13 33.62 -20.26
C GLU A 186 15.44 34.81 -19.55
N GLN A 187 15.39 35.98 -20.19
CA GLN A 187 14.73 37.19 -19.67
C GLN A 187 13.21 37.14 -19.81
N GLU A 188 12.71 36.41 -20.82
CA GLU A 188 11.28 36.23 -21.12
C GLU A 188 10.70 34.98 -20.45
N MET A 189 11.57 34.11 -19.89
CA MET A 189 11.14 32.93 -19.17
C MET A 189 10.31 33.31 -17.92
N PRO A 190 9.18 32.62 -17.67
CA PRO A 190 8.30 32.93 -16.56
C PRO A 190 9.05 32.75 -15.23
N LYS A 191 8.90 33.72 -14.34
CA LYS A 191 9.61 33.75 -13.06
C LYS A 191 8.78 33.06 -11.99
N LEU A 192 8.57 31.77 -12.18
CA LEU A 192 7.76 30.95 -11.28
C LEU A 192 8.53 30.63 -9.99
N LEU A 193 7.91 30.85 -8.84
CA LEU A 193 8.47 30.57 -7.51
C LEU A 193 7.51 29.73 -6.66
N TRP A 194 8.08 28.85 -5.82
CA TRP A 194 7.34 28.22 -4.72
C TRP A 194 7.18 29.20 -3.55
N ALA A 195 5.94 29.52 -3.16
CA ALA A 195 5.68 30.47 -2.07
C ALA A 195 6.26 30.01 -0.71
N CYS A 196 6.38 28.70 -0.47
CA CYS A 196 6.88 28.17 0.80
C CYS A 196 8.38 28.45 1.03
N CYS A 197 9.21 28.39 0.00
CA CYS A 197 10.68 28.48 0.12
C CYS A 197 11.33 29.49 -0.83
N LEU A 198 10.53 30.16 -1.67
CA LEU A 198 10.95 31.17 -2.65
C LEU A 198 11.98 30.66 -3.67
N ARG A 199 12.11 29.34 -3.82
CA ARG A 199 12.95 28.72 -4.85
C ARG A 199 12.21 28.71 -6.19
N ARG A 200 12.96 28.75 -7.29
CA ARG A 200 12.39 28.73 -8.64
C ARG A 200 11.63 27.43 -8.90
N TYR A 201 10.54 27.50 -9.66
CA TYR A 201 9.85 26.30 -10.10
C TYR A 201 10.56 25.69 -11.31
N GLY A 202 10.68 24.36 -11.36
CA GLY A 202 11.24 23.63 -12.52
C GLY A 202 12.75 23.42 -12.54
N GLU A 203 13.52 24.09 -11.68
CA GLU A 203 14.93 23.72 -11.46
C GLU A 203 15.00 22.42 -10.62
N SER A 204 16.11 21.67 -10.73
CA SER A 204 16.37 20.44 -9.95
C SER A 204 16.48 20.77 -8.46
N ILE A 205 15.33 20.99 -7.84
CA ILE A 205 15.24 21.55 -6.50
C ILE A 205 14.75 20.48 -5.55
N GLN A 206 15.54 20.32 -4.50
CA GLN A 206 15.15 19.55 -3.33
C GLN A 206 13.90 20.19 -2.70
N PRO A 207 12.86 19.38 -2.45
CA PRO A 207 11.69 19.83 -1.71
C PRO A 207 12.08 20.44 -0.36
N CYS A 208 11.30 21.40 0.14
CA CYS A 208 11.65 22.10 1.38
C CYS A 208 11.07 21.46 2.64
N GLU A 209 10.20 20.46 2.51
CA GLU A 209 9.69 19.68 3.63
C GLU A 209 9.74 18.17 3.34
N THR A 210 9.80 17.42 4.44
CA THR A 210 9.71 15.96 4.45
C THR A 210 8.54 15.52 5.34
N GLY A 211 7.92 14.41 4.98
CA GLY A 211 6.80 13.85 5.75
C GLY A 211 6.42 12.46 5.25
N LYS A 212 5.24 11.98 5.62
CA LYS A 212 4.69 10.69 5.17
C LYS A 212 3.87 10.84 3.89
N CYS A 213 3.94 9.90 2.94
CA CYS A 213 3.07 9.93 1.76
C CYS A 213 1.59 9.78 2.15
N GLY A 214 0.70 10.46 1.43
CA GLY A 214 -0.74 10.49 1.69
C GLY A 214 -1.26 11.90 2.00
N LEU A 215 -2.41 11.97 2.67
CA LEU A 215 -3.01 13.25 3.06
C LEU A 215 -2.18 13.94 4.16
N PRO A 216 -2.20 15.28 4.23
CA PRO A 216 -1.84 16.01 5.44
C PRO A 216 -2.71 15.54 6.63
N LYS A 217 -2.16 15.58 7.85
CA LYS A 217 -2.86 15.12 9.07
C LYS A 217 -4.19 15.84 9.27
N GLU A 218 -4.23 17.11 8.89
CA GLU A 218 -5.39 18.00 8.97
C GLU A 218 -6.53 17.59 8.01
N LEU A 219 -6.27 16.66 7.09
CA LEU A 219 -7.21 16.19 6.08
C LEU A 219 -7.48 14.68 6.19
N GLU A 220 -6.91 13.97 7.17
CA GLU A 220 -7.07 12.51 7.33
C GLU A 220 -8.53 12.10 7.59
N ASP A 221 -9.38 12.99 8.12
CA ASP A 221 -10.80 12.68 8.34
C ASP A 221 -11.63 12.66 7.04
N LYS A 222 -11.05 13.06 5.90
CA LYS A 222 -11.75 13.19 4.60
C LYS A 222 -11.57 11.98 3.67
N VAL A 223 -11.20 10.81 4.21
CA VAL A 223 -10.73 9.59 3.50
C VAL A 223 -11.77 8.87 2.61
N GLN A 224 -12.92 9.47 2.31
CA GLN A 224 -13.96 8.86 1.47
C GLN A 224 -14.02 9.38 0.01
N MET A 225 -13.02 10.15 -0.45
CA MET A 225 -13.01 10.72 -1.81
C MET A 225 -12.16 9.91 -2.80
N ASN A 226 -12.32 10.17 -4.10
CA ASN A 226 -11.49 9.58 -5.16
C ASN A 226 -10.09 10.23 -5.21
N ASN A 227 -9.12 9.59 -5.88
CA ASN A 227 -7.73 10.05 -5.92
C ASN A 227 -7.54 11.48 -6.46
N ASP A 228 -8.26 11.85 -7.53
CA ASP A 228 -8.14 13.20 -8.12
C ASP A 228 -8.71 14.28 -7.19
N ASP A 229 -9.75 13.95 -6.43
CA ASP A 229 -10.31 14.85 -5.43
C ASP A 229 -9.31 15.14 -4.31
N TYR A 230 -8.50 14.16 -3.91
CA TYR A 230 -7.45 14.37 -2.91
C TYR A 230 -6.35 15.31 -3.39
N ILE A 231 -5.95 15.23 -4.66
CA ILE A 231 -4.94 16.14 -5.22
C ILE A 231 -5.45 17.58 -5.14
N ASN A 232 -6.69 17.81 -5.61
CA ASN A 232 -7.31 19.14 -5.57
C ASN A 232 -7.48 19.63 -4.13
N LEU A 233 -7.92 18.76 -3.22
CA LEU A 233 -8.09 19.09 -1.80
C LEU A 233 -6.77 19.52 -1.15
N VAL A 234 -5.67 18.82 -1.42
CA VAL A 234 -4.34 19.16 -0.88
C VAL A 234 -3.81 20.45 -1.51
N GLN A 235 -4.02 20.67 -2.80
CA GLN A 235 -3.64 21.92 -3.45
C GLN A 235 -4.39 23.12 -2.84
N GLU A 236 -5.70 23.00 -2.61
CA GLU A 236 -6.49 24.04 -1.94
C GLU A 236 -6.07 24.26 -0.48
N HIS A 237 -5.62 23.20 0.21
CA HIS A 237 -5.03 23.33 1.53
C HIS A 237 -3.70 24.10 1.48
N PHE A 238 -2.80 23.80 0.54
CA PHE A 238 -1.53 24.50 0.38
C PHE A 238 -1.69 25.97 -0.03
N LYS A 239 -2.72 26.32 -0.81
CA LYS A 239 -3.09 27.71 -1.10
C LYS A 239 -3.40 28.54 0.15
N LYS A 240 -3.88 27.89 1.20
CA LYS A 240 -4.22 28.52 2.49
C LYS A 240 -3.05 28.53 3.49
N ASN A 241 -1.85 28.08 3.10
CA ASN A 241 -0.70 28.07 3.99
C ASN A 241 -0.27 29.51 4.34
N ALA A 242 -0.54 29.92 5.59
CA ALA A 242 -0.25 31.26 6.10
C ALA A 242 1.25 31.60 6.09
N THR A 243 2.11 30.61 6.36
CA THR A 243 3.56 30.77 6.35
C THR A 243 4.06 31.03 4.93
N ALA A 244 3.59 30.26 3.95
CA ALA A 244 3.93 30.46 2.54
C ALA A 244 3.49 31.85 2.05
N LYS A 245 2.28 32.28 2.42
CA LYS A 245 1.77 33.61 2.10
C LYS A 245 2.63 34.72 2.72
N LYS A 246 2.98 34.62 4.01
CA LYS A 246 3.83 35.59 4.70
C LYS A 246 5.22 35.69 4.07
N ASN A 247 5.83 34.56 3.72
CA ASN A 247 7.14 34.51 3.06
C ASN A 247 7.10 35.21 1.70
N LEU A 248 6.06 34.95 0.91
CA LEU A 248 5.84 35.61 -0.38
C LEU A 248 5.61 37.11 -0.23
N ASP A 249 4.76 37.55 0.70
CA ASP A 249 4.47 38.96 0.93
C ASP A 249 5.75 39.73 1.34
N GLU A 250 6.58 39.14 2.20
CA GLU A 250 7.85 39.74 2.60
C GLU A 250 8.83 39.83 1.42
N PHE A 251 8.92 38.78 0.60
CA PHE A 251 9.74 38.76 -0.60
C PHE A 251 9.32 39.83 -1.61
N LEU A 252 8.03 39.89 -1.95
CA LEU A 252 7.50 40.86 -2.90
C LEU A 252 7.71 42.31 -2.42
N ARG A 253 7.58 42.55 -1.11
CA ARG A 253 7.88 43.86 -0.52
C ARG A 253 9.35 44.25 -0.75
N LYS A 254 10.30 43.35 -0.49
CA LYS A 254 11.74 43.61 -0.72
C LYS A 254 12.06 43.76 -2.20
N TYR A 255 11.48 42.90 -3.05
CA TYR A 255 11.67 42.91 -4.49
C TYR A 255 11.22 44.24 -5.14
N ARG A 256 10.08 44.79 -4.73
CA ARG A 256 9.59 46.09 -5.21
C ARG A 256 10.47 47.26 -4.78
N GLN A 257 11.05 47.20 -3.57
CA GLN A 257 11.96 48.23 -3.06
C GLN A 257 13.32 48.25 -3.78
N THR A 258 13.80 47.10 -4.25
CA THR A 258 15.06 47.02 -5.00
C THR A 258 14.87 47.41 -6.47
N ALA A 259 13.72 47.07 -7.06
CA ALA A 259 13.38 47.47 -8.44
C ALA A 259 13.31 49.00 -8.60
N THR A 260 12.75 49.72 -7.62
CA THR A 260 12.63 51.19 -7.64
C THR A 260 13.96 51.92 -7.49
N LYS A 261 14.99 51.29 -6.91
CA LYS A 261 16.33 51.90 -6.76
C LYS A 261 17.20 51.76 -8.01
N LYS A 262 16.89 50.82 -8.91
CA LYS A 262 17.53 50.70 -10.24
C LYS A 262 16.78 51.55 -11.28
N GLY A 263 16.60 52.83 -10.99
CA GLY A 263 16.10 53.79 -11.98
C GLY A 263 17.00 53.80 -13.23
N PRO A 264 16.48 54.24 -14.39
CA PRO A 264 17.19 54.15 -15.66
C PRO A 264 18.48 54.96 -15.56
N THR A 265 19.64 54.30 -15.52
CA THR A 265 20.89 54.96 -15.88
C THR A 265 20.71 55.44 -17.31
N GLY A 266 20.36 56.71 -17.43
CA GLY A 266 20.15 57.41 -18.70
C GLY A 266 21.37 57.20 -19.57
N THR A 267 21.13 56.61 -20.73
CA THR A 267 22.05 56.61 -21.86
C THR A 267 22.29 58.07 -22.22
N SER A 268 23.38 58.67 -21.71
CA SER A 268 23.86 59.93 -22.25
C SER A 268 24.38 59.66 -23.65
N VAL A 269 23.54 59.90 -24.65
CA VAL A 269 23.97 60.00 -26.04
C VAL A 269 24.95 61.18 -26.10
N GLN A 270 26.24 60.89 -26.10
CA GLN A 270 27.27 61.86 -26.46
C GLN A 270 27.10 62.17 -27.95
N SER A 271 26.57 63.35 -28.24
CA SER A 271 26.56 63.92 -29.58
C SER A 271 28.01 64.14 -30.02
N SER A 272 28.50 63.31 -30.94
CA SER A 272 29.76 63.53 -31.63
C SER A 272 29.63 64.74 -32.55
N THR A 273 30.31 65.81 -32.17
CA THR A 273 30.48 67.04 -32.96
C THR A 273 31.18 66.74 -34.28
N GLU A 274 30.57 67.16 -35.38
CA GLU A 274 31.21 67.29 -36.68
C GLU A 274 32.45 68.18 -36.59
N ARG A 275 33.58 67.72 -37.16
CA ARG A 275 34.64 68.62 -37.64
C ARG A 275 34.92 68.28 -39.10
N LYS A 276 34.64 69.28 -39.94
CA LYS A 276 35.23 69.48 -41.26
C LYS A 276 36.73 69.76 -41.13
#